data_AF-A0A143PM85-F1
#
_entry.id   AF-A0A143PM85-F1
#
_cell.length_a   1.000
_cell.length_b   1.000
_cell.length_c   1.000
_cell.angle_alpha   90.00
_cell.angle_beta   90.00
_cell.angle_gamma   90.00
#
_symmetry.space_group_name_H-M   'P 1'
#
loop_
_entity.id
_entity.type
_entity.pdbx_description
1 polymer ?
#
loop_
_entity_poly.entity_id
_entity_poly.type
_entity_poly.pdbx_seq_one_letter_code
_entity_poly.pdbx_strand_id
1 'polypeptide(L)'
;MRPVFTTAQCETEGAAIAAAMQARMPAWVGGNISVHDQPLLAGLTVLLAPSKVVEIGVASGWSGCLFIEALSRIGRPAEYIGIDASPTYYLDHVRPTGAAIGELFPTPPVATRLLLGQMAADTVDVVGPGVELAFIDGDHRHPWALLDLLALLPVLAPSSHVLMHDLHLCTYERHKHTNRGPKYLFEAWPGPKVHSSQRPPMIGAIQLPPAPDPAWLTIVLDTLHTPWETPVPAEAIAAVARSVDLALGTGWAARFRSTLEAMNAEAARQAAMARAGSTSKIGEAVLDSAARTPDPTARAALLEEAANYLPADARIHHALAVALQRLQRLDAALVASARALTLSPRNASVVSFHGQLLAESEDLAQAEVLLRRAIDLDDQQPAYHGRLSRLLARQGRVAEAITHAQRSMSLAPGDQARRSELRDLEARLETGREQQP
;
A
#
# COMPACT_ATOMS: atom_id res chain seq x y z
N MET A 1 39.82 14.22 15.32
CA MET A 1 39.19 13.12 14.54
C MET A 1 39.05 11.94 15.48
N ARG A 2 37.85 11.36 15.65
CA ARG A 2 37.74 10.11 16.41
C ARG A 2 38.32 8.95 15.60
N PRO A 3 38.96 7.95 16.24
CA PRO A 3 39.49 6.78 15.56
C PRO A 3 38.38 6.01 14.82
N VAL A 4 38.74 5.43 13.67
CA VAL A 4 37.92 4.44 12.95
C VAL A 4 38.41 3.06 13.38
N PHE A 5 37.50 2.24 13.89
CA PHE A 5 37.81 0.89 14.35
C PHE A 5 37.40 -0.15 13.32
N THR A 6 38.19 -1.21 13.21
CA THR A 6 37.86 -2.38 12.39
C THR A 6 36.93 -3.33 13.14
N THR A 7 36.17 -4.14 12.41
CA THR A 7 35.32 -5.20 12.98
C THR A 7 36.11 -6.10 13.94
N ALA A 8 37.31 -6.52 13.56
CA ALA A 8 38.15 -7.39 14.37
C ALA A 8 38.56 -6.74 15.69
N GLN A 9 38.89 -5.44 15.70
CA GLN A 9 39.21 -4.71 16.92
C GLN A 9 38.01 -4.65 17.87
N CYS A 10 36.84 -4.25 17.34
CA CYS A 10 35.61 -4.18 18.12
C CYS A 10 35.24 -5.55 18.69
N GLU A 11 35.17 -6.59 17.86
CA GLU A 11 34.72 -7.90 18.32
C GLU A 11 35.71 -8.56 19.29
N THR A 12 37.02 -8.33 19.12
CA THR A 12 38.03 -8.81 20.08
C THR A 12 37.86 -8.14 21.43
N GLU A 13 37.70 -6.81 21.47
CA GLU A 13 37.53 -6.06 22.71
C GLU A 13 36.21 -6.43 23.42
N GLY A 14 35.14 -6.63 22.65
CA GLY A 14 33.81 -6.90 23.18
C GLY A 14 33.51 -8.36 23.52
N ALA A 15 34.32 -9.32 23.06
CA ALA A 15 34.03 -10.76 23.17
C ALA A 15 33.78 -11.22 24.61
N ALA A 16 34.63 -10.80 25.55
CA ALA A 16 34.52 -11.21 26.95
C ALA A 16 33.25 -10.63 27.61
N ILE A 17 32.90 -9.39 27.30
CA ILE A 17 31.69 -8.72 27.81
C ILE A 17 30.44 -9.42 27.26
N ALA A 18 30.41 -9.65 25.94
CA ALA A 18 29.30 -10.32 25.28
C ALA A 18 29.07 -11.74 25.85
N ALA A 19 30.13 -12.53 26.01
CA ALA A 19 30.03 -13.88 26.58
C ALA A 19 29.53 -13.87 28.03
N ALA A 20 30.07 -12.96 28.87
CA ALA A 20 29.66 -12.84 30.27
C ALA A 20 28.20 -12.40 30.42
N MET A 21 27.75 -11.46 29.56
CA MET A 21 26.36 -11.03 29.53
C MET A 21 25.46 -12.16 29.04
N GLN A 22 25.79 -12.82 27.93
CA GLN A 22 25.00 -13.91 27.36
C GLN A 22 24.73 -15.04 28.37
N ALA A 23 25.68 -15.35 29.24
CA ALA A 23 25.52 -16.34 30.31
C ALA A 23 24.50 -15.93 31.40
N ARG A 24 24.21 -14.63 31.53
CA ARG A 24 23.27 -14.04 32.48
C ARG A 24 21.93 -13.67 31.84
N MET A 25 21.73 -13.96 30.55
CA MET A 25 20.52 -13.55 29.82
C MET A 25 19.26 -14.19 30.44
N PRO A 26 18.27 -13.40 30.88
CA PRO A 26 17.03 -13.96 31.37
C PRO A 26 16.33 -14.79 30.29
N ALA A 27 15.80 -15.95 30.65
CA ALA A 27 15.23 -16.90 29.69
C ALA A 27 14.02 -16.37 28.91
N TRP A 28 13.37 -15.31 29.42
CA TRP A 28 12.21 -14.67 28.79
C TRP A 28 12.60 -13.64 27.71
N VAL A 29 13.87 -13.24 27.65
CA VAL A 29 14.36 -12.29 26.63
C VAL A 29 14.25 -12.93 25.25
N GLY A 30 13.64 -12.20 24.32
CA GLY A 30 13.45 -12.61 22.92
C GLY A 30 13.65 -11.43 21.98
N GLY A 31 13.66 -11.70 20.66
CA GLY A 31 13.79 -10.66 19.64
C GLY A 31 15.04 -9.79 19.82
N ASN A 32 16.15 -10.38 20.23
CA ASN A 32 17.33 -9.68 20.72
C ASN A 32 18.52 -9.78 19.74
N ILE A 33 19.59 -9.05 20.08
CA ILE A 33 20.86 -9.06 19.34
C ILE A 33 21.50 -10.45 19.37
N SER A 34 21.81 -10.99 18.20
CA SER A 34 22.50 -12.27 18.01
C SER A 34 23.83 -12.30 18.77
N VAL A 35 24.18 -13.47 19.31
CA VAL A 35 25.46 -13.72 20.00
C VAL A 35 26.69 -13.35 19.15
N HIS A 36 26.56 -13.33 17.82
CA HIS A 36 27.64 -12.95 16.91
C HIS A 36 27.76 -11.43 16.72
N ASP A 37 26.69 -10.67 16.95
CA ASP A 37 26.68 -9.21 16.81
C ASP A 37 27.01 -8.49 18.13
N GLN A 38 26.72 -9.12 19.28
CA GLN A 38 26.98 -8.55 20.61
C GLN A 38 28.45 -8.09 20.82
N PRO A 39 29.49 -8.83 20.37
CA PRO A 39 30.87 -8.40 20.53
C PRO A 39 31.18 -7.07 19.83
N LEU A 40 30.61 -6.81 18.64
CA LEU A 40 30.80 -5.54 17.95
C LEU A 40 30.27 -4.37 18.79
N LEU A 41 29.04 -4.51 19.31
CA LEU A 41 28.37 -3.48 20.11
C LEU A 41 29.13 -3.19 21.40
N ALA A 42 29.48 -4.24 22.16
CA ALA A 42 30.22 -4.10 23.41
C ALA A 42 31.61 -3.50 23.19
N GLY A 43 32.36 -4.01 22.21
CA GLY A 43 33.73 -3.56 21.98
C GLY A 43 33.81 -2.17 21.38
N LEU A 44 32.91 -1.80 20.46
CA LEU A 44 32.85 -0.42 19.97
C LEU A 44 32.56 0.56 21.12
N THR A 45 31.69 0.18 22.07
CA THR A 45 31.41 0.98 23.27
C THR A 45 32.65 1.16 24.14
N VAL A 46 33.41 0.09 24.41
CA VAL A 46 34.65 0.17 25.20
C VAL A 46 35.73 1.00 24.47
N LEU A 47 35.95 0.75 23.18
CA LEU A 47 36.97 1.41 22.37
C LEU A 47 36.71 2.91 22.19
N LEU A 48 35.44 3.29 21.97
CA LEU A 48 35.05 4.71 21.91
C LEU A 48 35.08 5.36 23.29
N ALA A 49 34.89 4.55 24.33
CA ALA A 49 34.72 4.96 25.70
C ALA A 49 33.76 6.16 25.82
N PRO A 50 32.48 6.11 25.44
CA PRO A 50 31.60 7.28 25.48
C PRO A 50 31.19 7.66 26.92
N SER A 51 30.93 8.94 27.14
CA SER A 51 30.32 9.51 28.34
C SER A 51 28.79 9.50 28.27
N LYS A 52 28.21 9.45 27.07
CA LYS A 52 26.76 9.37 26.86
C LYS A 52 26.42 8.47 25.67
N VAL A 53 25.52 7.50 25.92
CA VAL A 53 24.95 6.56 24.95
C VAL A 53 23.44 6.75 24.89
N VAL A 54 22.89 6.79 23.68
CA VAL A 54 21.44 6.79 23.45
C VAL A 54 21.03 5.56 22.64
N GLU A 55 19.95 4.92 23.03
CA GLU A 55 19.34 3.81 22.31
C GLU A 55 17.90 4.16 21.94
N ILE A 56 17.49 3.86 20.70
CA ILE A 56 16.09 3.91 20.24
C ILE A 56 15.65 2.47 19.98
N GLY A 57 14.52 2.07 20.58
CA GLY A 57 13.99 0.70 20.47
C GLY A 57 14.56 -0.22 21.54
N VAL A 58 14.25 0.05 22.80
CA VAL A 58 14.78 -0.68 23.97
C VAL A 58 14.20 -2.09 24.05
N ALA A 59 12.92 -2.27 23.74
CA ALA A 59 12.21 -3.54 23.80
C ALA A 59 12.42 -4.29 25.14
N SER A 60 13.07 -5.46 25.13
CA SER A 60 13.36 -6.22 26.36
C SER A 60 14.39 -5.52 27.27
N GLY A 61 15.24 -4.66 26.70
CA GLY A 61 16.39 -4.02 27.35
C GLY A 61 17.71 -4.76 27.17
N TRP A 62 17.77 -5.81 26.34
CA TRP A 62 18.96 -6.66 26.23
C TRP A 62 20.22 -5.93 25.71
N SER A 63 20.06 -5.15 24.65
CA SER A 63 21.06 -4.21 24.12
C SER A 63 21.52 -3.21 25.18
N GLY A 64 20.57 -2.61 25.91
CA GLY A 64 20.87 -1.72 27.03
C GLY A 64 21.72 -2.38 28.11
N CYS A 65 21.47 -3.65 28.44
CA CYS A 65 22.31 -4.41 29.36
C CYS A 65 23.76 -4.55 28.87
N LEU A 66 23.97 -4.77 27.57
CA LEU A 66 25.31 -4.83 26.98
C LEU A 66 26.02 -3.47 27.04
N PHE A 67 25.31 -2.38 26.75
CA PHE A 67 25.86 -1.03 26.88
C PHE A 67 26.23 -0.71 28.32
N ILE A 68 25.35 -0.98 29.28
CA ILE A 68 25.58 -0.73 30.72
C ILE A 68 26.80 -1.51 31.21
N GLU A 69 26.91 -2.80 30.88
CA GLU A 69 28.07 -3.61 31.24
C GLU A 69 29.35 -3.06 30.58
N ALA A 70 29.34 -2.75 29.28
CA ALA A 70 30.50 -2.21 28.58
C ALA A 70 30.95 -0.85 29.14
N LEU A 71 30.00 0.04 29.42
CA LEU A 71 30.28 1.35 30.01
C LEU A 71 30.92 1.24 31.41
N SER A 72 30.46 0.28 32.22
CA SER A 72 31.01 0.03 33.55
C SER A 72 32.50 -0.35 33.53
N ARG A 73 32.99 -0.91 32.42
CA ARG A 73 34.39 -1.34 32.23
C ARG A 73 35.34 -0.20 31.88
N ILE A 74 34.82 0.94 31.41
CA ILE A 74 35.64 2.10 31.00
C ILE A 74 36.28 2.79 32.22
N GLY A 75 35.66 2.71 33.40
CA GLY A 75 36.17 3.31 34.63
C GLY A 75 36.03 4.83 34.69
N ARG A 76 35.07 5.42 33.96
CA ARG A 76 34.75 6.86 34.01
C ARG A 76 33.24 7.08 34.07
N PRO A 77 32.75 8.23 34.57
CA PRO A 77 31.33 8.54 34.56
C PRO A 77 30.75 8.46 33.15
N ALA A 78 29.66 7.70 33.01
CA ALA A 78 28.93 7.54 31.77
C ALA A 78 27.42 7.43 32.04
N GLU A 79 26.65 7.76 31.00
CA GLU A 79 25.19 7.71 31.01
C GLU A 79 24.68 6.87 29.84
N TYR A 80 23.73 5.98 30.13
CA TYR A 80 22.93 5.26 29.15
C TYR A 80 21.48 5.76 29.20
N ILE A 81 20.92 6.09 28.04
CA ILE A 81 19.54 6.57 27.89
C ILE A 81 18.84 5.70 26.85
N GLY A 82 17.85 4.92 27.27
CA GLY A 82 16.97 4.19 26.36
C GLY A 82 15.71 4.97 26.04
N ILE A 83 15.31 5.02 24.78
CA ILE A 83 14.10 5.67 24.28
C ILE A 83 13.24 4.59 23.60
N ASP A 84 11.96 4.52 23.98
CA ASP A 84 11.03 3.61 23.35
C ASP A 84 9.64 4.22 23.25
N ALA A 85 9.01 4.06 22.09
CA ALA A 85 7.65 4.52 21.84
C ALA A 85 6.63 3.77 22.71
N SER A 86 6.95 2.55 23.16
CA SER A 86 6.09 1.72 23.98
C SER A 86 6.61 1.62 25.42
N PRO A 87 5.74 1.82 26.44
CA PRO A 87 6.08 1.55 27.83
C PRO A 87 6.09 0.05 28.17
N THR A 88 5.56 -0.80 27.29
CA THR A 88 5.45 -2.25 27.48
C THR A 88 6.20 -3.01 26.39
N TYR A 89 6.88 -4.10 26.77
CA TYR A 89 7.64 -4.92 25.83
C TYR A 89 6.70 -5.65 24.84
N TYR A 90 6.99 -5.56 23.55
CA TYR A 90 6.05 -6.01 22.51
C TYR A 90 5.91 -7.53 22.36
N LEU A 91 6.91 -8.33 22.78
CA LEU A 91 6.79 -9.80 22.80
C LEU A 91 6.18 -10.33 24.10
N ASP A 92 6.10 -9.48 25.13
CA ASP A 92 5.51 -9.83 26.41
C ASP A 92 4.93 -8.58 27.09
N HIS A 93 3.63 -8.36 26.85
CA HIS A 93 2.90 -7.20 27.34
C HIS A 93 2.71 -7.15 28.86
N VAL A 94 3.09 -8.21 29.60
CA VAL A 94 3.09 -8.18 31.07
C VAL A 94 4.32 -7.45 31.59
N ARG A 95 5.42 -7.43 30.82
CA ARG A 95 6.69 -6.82 31.22
C ARG A 95 6.81 -5.38 30.72
N PRO A 96 7.34 -4.46 31.55
CA PRO A 96 7.69 -3.14 31.08
C PRO A 96 8.83 -3.22 30.06
N THR A 97 8.88 -2.26 29.14
CA THR A 97 10.03 -2.06 28.27
C THR A 97 11.29 -1.84 29.11
N GLY A 98 12.40 -2.50 28.73
CA GLY A 98 13.65 -2.45 29.48
C GLY A 98 13.70 -3.34 30.73
N ALA A 99 12.75 -4.26 30.92
CA ALA A 99 12.69 -5.13 32.11
C ALA A 99 14.00 -5.91 32.37
N ALA A 100 14.76 -6.29 31.34
CA ALA A 100 16.03 -7.00 31.52
C ALA A 100 17.09 -6.13 32.22
N ILE A 101 17.06 -4.81 31.98
CA ILE A 101 17.95 -3.86 32.65
C ILE A 101 17.63 -3.83 34.14
N GLY A 102 16.35 -3.73 34.50
CA GLY A 102 15.92 -3.72 35.90
C GLY A 102 16.24 -5.02 36.65
N GLU A 103 16.14 -6.17 35.98
CA GLU A 103 16.44 -7.48 36.56
C GLU A 103 17.95 -7.68 36.78
N LEU A 104 18.78 -7.32 35.80
CA LEU A 104 20.24 -7.54 35.86
C LEU A 104 21.00 -6.43 36.58
N PHE A 105 20.46 -5.22 36.59
CA PHE A 105 21.07 -4.03 37.16
C PHE A 105 20.07 -3.26 38.02
N PRO A 106 19.58 -3.84 39.14
CA PRO A 106 18.67 -3.15 40.06
C PRO A 106 19.29 -1.86 40.63
N THR A 107 20.62 -1.83 40.73
CA THR A 107 21.42 -0.63 41.00
C THR A 107 22.44 -0.47 39.88
N PRO A 108 22.10 0.25 38.79
CA PRO A 108 22.98 0.36 37.63
C PRO A 108 24.36 0.94 37.98
N PRO A 109 25.46 0.35 37.48
CA PRO A 109 26.82 0.84 37.73
C PRO A 109 27.13 2.15 36.99
N VAL A 110 26.27 2.55 36.06
CA VAL A 110 26.34 3.80 35.29
C VAL A 110 24.97 4.48 35.31
N ALA A 111 24.93 5.80 35.14
CA ALA A 111 23.66 6.54 35.12
C ALA A 111 22.76 5.98 34.02
N THR A 112 21.53 5.61 34.37
CA THR A 112 20.62 4.88 33.47
C THR A 112 19.24 5.53 33.51
N ARG A 113 18.70 5.90 32.35
CA ARG A 113 17.34 6.45 32.20
C ARG A 113 16.60 5.77 31.07
N LEU A 114 15.30 5.49 31.28
CA LEU A 114 14.40 5.00 30.25
C LEU A 114 13.31 6.04 29.99
N LEU A 115 13.26 6.54 28.76
CA LEU A 115 12.29 7.51 28.26
C LEU A 115 11.23 6.73 27.46
N LEU A 116 10.22 6.24 28.17
CA LEU A 116 9.20 5.34 27.62
C LEU A 116 7.94 6.10 27.18
N GLY A 117 7.24 5.58 26.18
CA GLY A 117 6.01 6.17 25.65
C GLY A 117 6.25 7.41 24.78
N GLN A 118 7.48 7.62 24.31
CA GLN A 118 7.91 8.83 23.62
C GLN A 118 8.74 8.49 22.39
N MET A 119 8.62 9.28 21.33
CA MET A 119 9.46 9.17 20.14
C MET A 119 10.78 9.92 20.36
N ALA A 120 11.85 9.53 19.67
CA ALA A 120 13.16 10.17 19.79
C ALA A 120 13.14 11.69 19.51
N ALA A 121 12.29 12.14 18.58
CA ALA A 121 12.16 13.56 18.24
C ALA A 121 11.54 14.39 19.38
N ASP A 122 10.82 13.76 20.31
CA ASP A 122 10.16 14.43 21.44
C ASP A 122 11.06 14.47 22.70
N THR A 123 12.18 13.75 22.69
CA THR A 123 13.07 13.61 23.86
C THR A 123 14.33 14.45 23.79
N VAL A 124 14.52 15.24 22.72
CA VAL A 124 15.73 16.04 22.45
C VAL A 124 16.19 16.86 23.67
N ASP A 125 15.27 17.60 24.30
CA ASP A 125 15.58 18.46 25.46
C ASP A 125 15.98 17.65 26.70
N VAL A 126 15.38 16.46 26.88
CA VAL A 126 15.61 15.58 28.04
C VAL A 126 16.89 14.76 27.90
N VAL A 127 17.26 14.40 26.68
CA VAL A 127 18.52 13.72 26.35
C VAL A 127 19.69 14.70 26.44
N GLY A 128 19.51 15.90 25.90
CA GLY A 128 20.52 16.95 25.86
C GLY A 128 21.73 16.60 24.98
N PRO A 129 22.62 17.57 24.70
CA PRO A 129 23.73 17.38 23.77
C PRO A 129 24.81 16.42 24.29
N GLY A 130 25.74 16.05 23.41
CA GLY A 130 26.94 15.30 23.77
C GLY A 130 26.80 13.79 23.66
N VAL A 131 25.84 13.28 22.89
CA VAL A 131 25.70 11.84 22.62
C VAL A 131 26.83 11.38 21.70
N GLU A 132 27.71 10.54 22.21
CA GLU A 132 28.94 10.12 21.52
C GLU A 132 28.75 8.78 20.77
N LEU A 133 27.76 7.99 21.19
CA LEU A 133 27.36 6.73 20.58
C LEU A 133 25.82 6.64 20.63
N ALA A 134 25.19 6.34 19.50
CA ALA A 134 23.77 6.06 19.41
C ALA A 134 23.53 4.66 18.85
N PHE A 135 22.40 4.04 19.20
CA PHE A 135 21.93 2.77 18.65
C PHE A 135 20.48 2.89 18.19
N ILE A 136 20.21 2.55 16.93
CA ILE A 136 18.89 2.60 16.32
C ILE A 136 18.43 1.16 16.05
N ASP A 137 17.43 0.71 16.81
CA ASP A 137 16.74 -0.57 16.70
C ASP A 137 15.21 -0.40 16.87
N GLY A 138 14.67 0.64 16.24
CA GLY A 138 13.24 0.99 16.28
C GLY A 138 12.43 0.30 15.18
N ASP A 139 11.73 1.08 14.35
CA ASP A 139 10.98 0.55 13.22
C ASP A 139 11.92 0.31 12.03
N HIS A 140 11.97 -0.92 11.55
CA HIS A 140 12.89 -1.33 10.50
C HIS A 140 12.40 -0.99 9.08
N ARG A 141 11.14 -0.55 8.94
CA ARG A 141 10.54 -0.19 7.64
C ARG A 141 11.07 1.13 7.15
N HIS A 142 11.35 1.23 5.85
CA HIS A 142 11.73 2.52 5.25
C HIS A 142 10.55 3.52 5.32
N PRO A 143 10.74 4.74 5.86
CA PRO A 143 12.01 5.44 6.11
C PRO A 143 12.50 5.56 7.58
N TRP A 144 11.97 4.78 8.53
CA TRP A 144 12.08 5.09 9.96
C TRP A 144 13.51 5.17 10.53
N ALA A 145 14.43 4.28 10.14
CA ALA A 145 15.82 4.39 10.60
C ALA A 145 16.49 5.73 10.25
N LEU A 146 16.13 6.32 9.10
CA LEU A 146 16.57 7.68 8.75
C LEU A 146 15.88 8.73 9.63
N LEU A 147 14.58 8.60 9.88
CA LEU A 147 13.85 9.52 10.76
C LEU A 147 14.44 9.52 12.18
N ASP A 148 14.81 8.35 12.71
CA ASP A 148 15.46 8.20 14.00
C ASP A 148 16.84 8.89 14.04
N LEU A 149 17.66 8.72 12.99
CA LEU A 149 18.93 9.45 12.87
C LEU A 149 18.71 10.97 12.86
N LEU A 150 17.75 11.46 12.06
CA LEU A 150 17.42 12.87 11.95
C LEU A 150 16.89 13.45 13.27
N ALA A 151 16.09 12.67 13.99
CA ALA A 151 15.56 13.04 15.29
C ALA A 151 16.68 13.25 16.32
N LEU A 152 17.75 12.44 16.26
CA LEU A 152 18.89 12.51 17.17
C LEU A 152 19.93 13.58 16.79
N LEU A 153 19.91 14.14 15.57
CA LEU A 153 20.94 15.11 15.14
C LEU A 153 21.22 16.25 16.14
N PRO A 154 20.24 16.86 16.82
CA PRO A 154 20.50 17.93 17.78
C PRO A 154 21.33 17.52 19.00
N VAL A 155 21.30 16.23 19.36
CA VAL A 155 21.96 15.70 20.56
C VAL A 155 23.27 15.00 20.28
N LEU A 156 23.51 14.59 19.03
CA LEU A 156 24.74 13.90 18.61
C LEU A 156 25.96 14.82 18.66
N ALA A 157 27.04 14.33 19.27
CA ALA A 157 28.33 14.99 19.27
C ALA A 157 29.01 14.90 17.89
N PRO A 158 29.89 15.86 17.53
CA PRO A 158 30.75 15.73 16.36
C PRO A 158 31.53 14.42 16.32
N SER A 159 31.58 13.79 15.14
CA SER A 159 32.23 12.49 14.96
C SER A 159 31.70 11.35 15.85
N SER A 160 30.46 11.46 16.34
CA SER A 160 29.77 10.36 17.02
C SER A 160 29.57 9.15 16.09
N HIS A 161 29.32 8.00 16.70
CA HIS A 161 28.97 6.79 15.97
C HIS A 161 27.49 6.48 16.16
N VAL A 162 26.83 6.05 15.09
CA VAL A 162 25.44 5.60 15.12
C VAL A 162 25.41 4.16 14.65
N LEU A 163 25.16 3.24 15.59
CA LEU A 163 24.89 1.84 15.34
C LEU A 163 23.45 1.67 14.87
N MET A 164 23.25 0.71 13.97
CA MET A 164 21.96 0.38 13.38
C MET A 164 21.84 -1.14 13.36
N HIS A 165 20.69 -1.65 13.80
CA HIS A 165 20.39 -3.07 13.77
C HIS A 165 19.61 -3.46 12.51
N ASP A 166 19.41 -4.76 12.31
CA ASP A 166 18.58 -5.33 11.26
C ASP A 166 18.95 -4.94 9.82
N LEU A 167 20.24 -4.68 9.57
CA LEU A 167 20.77 -4.31 8.24
C LEU A 167 20.38 -5.28 7.12
N HIS A 168 20.23 -6.56 7.45
CA HIS A 168 19.87 -7.60 6.49
C HIS A 168 18.58 -8.35 6.88
N LEU A 169 17.73 -7.78 7.74
CA LEU A 169 16.44 -8.37 8.12
C LEU A 169 15.55 -8.64 6.89
N CYS A 170 15.63 -7.79 5.87
CA CYS A 170 14.92 -7.97 4.60
C CYS A 170 15.34 -9.23 3.81
N THR A 171 16.44 -9.89 4.17
CA THR A 171 16.89 -11.12 3.49
C THR A 171 16.18 -12.37 3.98
N TYR A 172 15.56 -12.33 5.17
CA TYR A 172 14.80 -13.46 5.69
C TYR A 172 13.44 -13.54 5.00
N GLU A 173 13.10 -14.74 4.50
CA GLU A 173 11.88 -15.00 3.72
C GLU A 173 10.60 -14.54 4.45
N ARG A 174 10.52 -14.74 5.76
CA ARG A 174 9.38 -14.32 6.60
C ARG A 174 9.06 -12.82 6.50
N HIS A 175 10.05 -11.99 6.16
CA HIS A 175 9.87 -10.53 6.02
C HIS A 175 9.50 -10.12 4.59
N LYS A 176 9.37 -11.04 3.63
CA LYS A 176 8.93 -10.77 2.24
C LYS A 176 9.71 -9.63 1.58
N HIS A 177 11.00 -9.57 1.87
CA HIS A 177 11.90 -8.50 1.46
C HIS A 177 11.59 -7.10 2.03
N THR A 178 10.66 -6.91 2.95
CA THR A 178 10.43 -5.62 3.64
C THR A 178 11.43 -5.37 4.76
N ASN A 179 11.34 -4.23 5.46
CA ASN A 179 12.24 -3.81 6.55
C ASN A 179 13.64 -3.41 6.05
N ARG A 180 13.67 -2.50 5.07
CA ARG A 180 14.90 -2.05 4.42
C ARG A 180 15.43 -0.73 4.96
N GLY A 181 14.77 -0.13 5.95
CA GLY A 181 15.13 1.19 6.49
C GLY A 181 16.59 1.28 6.92
N PRO A 182 17.05 0.44 7.88
CA PRO A 182 18.44 0.43 8.32
C PRO A 182 19.40 0.10 7.17
N LYS A 183 19.04 -0.85 6.30
CA LYS A 183 19.85 -1.23 5.14
C LYS A 183 20.14 -0.04 4.23
N TYR A 184 19.10 0.68 3.81
CA TYR A 184 19.23 1.80 2.88
C TYR A 184 20.08 2.93 3.46
N LEU A 185 19.87 3.27 4.73
CA LEU A 185 20.67 4.29 5.40
C LEU A 185 22.15 3.87 5.51
N PHE A 186 22.43 2.64 5.92
CA PHE A 186 23.81 2.15 6.10
C PHE A 186 24.56 2.03 4.76
N GLU A 187 23.91 1.52 3.73
CA GLU A 187 24.55 1.35 2.41
C GLU A 187 24.81 2.70 1.75
N ALA A 188 23.86 3.63 1.81
CA ALA A 188 24.01 4.96 1.23
C ALA A 188 25.01 5.85 2.00
N TRP A 189 25.31 5.54 3.26
CA TRP A 189 26.20 6.38 4.06
C TRP A 189 27.59 6.52 3.41
N PRO A 190 28.06 7.76 3.13
CA PRO A 190 29.29 7.99 2.38
C PRO A 190 30.56 7.97 3.25
N GLY A 191 30.41 8.08 4.57
CA GLY A 191 31.52 8.14 5.52
C GLY A 191 32.04 6.78 5.96
N PRO A 192 32.94 6.75 6.96
CA PRO A 192 33.45 5.52 7.56
C PRO A 192 32.31 4.65 8.11
N LYS A 193 32.44 3.34 7.89
CA LYS A 193 31.50 2.31 8.33
C LYS A 193 32.26 1.12 8.92
N VAL A 194 31.64 0.48 9.91
CA VAL A 194 32.04 -0.83 10.43
C VAL A 194 30.78 -1.67 10.64
N HIS A 195 30.87 -2.98 10.47
CA HIS A 195 29.75 -3.89 10.74
C HIS A 195 30.25 -5.17 11.39
N SER A 196 29.35 -5.96 11.94
CA SER A 196 29.68 -7.24 12.56
C SER A 196 30.19 -8.25 11.53
N SER A 197 30.95 -9.24 11.97
CA SER A 197 31.47 -10.34 11.15
C SER A 197 30.41 -11.39 10.83
N GLN A 198 29.21 -11.29 11.43
CA GLN A 198 28.07 -12.12 11.10
C GLN A 198 27.76 -12.09 9.60
N ARG A 199 27.29 -13.20 9.04
CA ARG A 199 26.98 -13.33 7.61
C ARG A 199 25.53 -13.74 7.37
N PRO A 200 24.68 -12.86 6.79
CA PRO A 200 24.94 -11.45 6.52
C PRO A 200 25.07 -10.63 7.82
N PRO A 201 25.73 -9.45 7.80
CA PRO A 201 25.86 -8.61 8.99
C PRO A 201 24.49 -8.06 9.39
N MET A 202 24.21 -8.00 10.69
CA MET A 202 22.94 -7.43 11.18
C MET A 202 23.13 -6.12 11.93
N ILE A 203 24.29 -5.89 12.53
CA ILE A 203 24.65 -4.59 13.12
C ILE A 203 25.75 -3.92 12.32
N GLY A 204 25.59 -2.63 12.06
CA GLY A 204 26.67 -1.77 11.58
C GLY A 204 26.62 -0.38 12.19
N ALA A 205 27.79 0.25 12.28
CA ALA A 205 27.95 1.62 12.73
C ALA A 205 28.43 2.52 11.59
N ILE A 206 27.81 3.69 11.51
CA ILE A 206 28.26 4.81 10.68
C ILE A 206 28.94 5.86 11.57
N GLN A 207 29.97 6.53 11.07
CA GLN A 207 30.57 7.67 11.75
C GLN A 207 30.05 8.98 11.14
N LEU A 208 29.54 9.86 12.01
CA LEU A 208 29.12 11.21 11.64
C LEU A 208 30.35 12.06 11.27
N PRO A 209 30.22 13.03 10.36
CA PRO A 209 31.31 13.97 10.09
C PRO A 209 31.57 14.88 11.31
N PRO A 210 32.76 15.50 11.40
CA PRO A 210 33.09 16.44 12.48
C PRO A 210 32.26 17.75 12.42
N ALA A 211 31.64 18.04 11.27
CA ALA A 211 30.75 19.18 11.10
C ALA A 211 29.60 18.78 10.15
N PRO A 212 28.41 19.36 10.30
CA PRO A 212 27.30 19.14 9.38
C PRO A 212 27.66 19.71 7.99
N ASP A 213 27.90 18.81 7.03
CA ASP A 213 28.11 19.15 5.62
C ASP A 213 26.85 18.82 4.77
N PRO A 214 26.29 19.78 4.02
CA PRO A 214 25.19 19.54 3.08
C PRO A 214 25.37 18.38 2.10
N ALA A 215 26.60 17.98 1.78
CA ALA A 215 26.88 16.92 0.82
C ALA A 215 26.42 15.53 1.31
N TRP A 216 26.77 15.12 2.54
CA TRP A 216 26.33 13.82 3.06
C TRP A 216 24.82 13.81 3.33
N LEU A 217 24.25 14.94 3.76
CA LEU A 217 22.80 15.09 3.94
C LEU A 217 22.05 14.84 2.64
N THR A 218 22.56 15.35 1.52
CA THR A 218 21.96 15.11 0.20
C THR A 218 21.98 13.62 -0.16
N ILE A 219 23.11 12.94 0.03
CA ILE A 219 23.23 11.49 -0.23
C ILE A 219 22.26 10.69 0.64
N VAL A 220 22.18 11.02 1.92
CA VAL A 220 21.28 10.33 2.84
C VAL A 220 19.81 10.64 2.52
N LEU A 221 19.51 11.85 2.05
CA LEU A 221 18.17 12.24 1.61
C LEU A 221 17.71 11.50 0.36
N ASP A 222 18.62 11.16 -0.55
CA ASP A 222 18.28 10.36 -1.73
C ASP A 222 17.74 8.98 -1.34
N THR A 223 18.03 8.50 -0.13
CA THR A 223 17.41 7.26 0.39
C THR A 223 15.89 7.40 0.53
N LEU A 224 15.33 8.59 0.74
CA LEU A 224 13.87 8.80 0.82
C LEU A 224 13.16 8.48 -0.51
N HIS A 225 13.89 8.47 -1.62
CA HIS A 225 13.36 8.14 -2.95
C HIS A 225 13.49 6.64 -3.28
N THR A 226 13.95 5.82 -2.34
CA THR A 226 13.94 4.36 -2.45
C THR A 226 12.54 3.80 -2.13
N PRO A 227 12.24 2.53 -2.45
CA PRO A 227 10.91 1.96 -2.22
C PRO A 227 10.35 2.23 -0.82
N TRP A 228 9.23 2.95 -0.78
CA TRP A 228 8.55 3.37 0.44
C TRP A 228 7.78 2.20 1.06
N GLU A 229 8.05 1.87 2.32
CA GLU A 229 7.47 0.68 2.95
C GLU A 229 6.31 1.02 3.89
N THR A 230 6.35 2.17 4.55
CA THR A 230 5.32 2.56 5.50
C THR A 230 5.06 4.06 5.50
N PRO A 231 3.80 4.50 5.59
CA PRO A 231 3.48 5.92 5.69
C PRO A 231 3.98 6.50 7.00
N VAL A 232 4.50 7.72 6.94
CA VAL A 232 4.97 8.46 8.12
C VAL A 232 3.86 9.41 8.60
N PRO A 233 3.43 9.36 9.88
CA PRO A 233 2.41 10.27 10.41
C PRO A 233 2.84 11.75 10.34
N ALA A 234 1.89 12.66 10.16
CA ALA A 234 2.18 14.08 9.98
C ALA A 234 2.84 14.70 11.22
N GLU A 235 2.46 14.25 12.41
CA GLU A 235 3.05 14.63 13.69
C GLU A 235 4.52 14.20 13.79
N ALA A 236 4.86 13.00 13.30
CA ALA A 236 6.24 12.52 13.26
C ALA A 236 7.07 13.30 12.25
N ILE A 237 6.52 13.61 11.07
CA ILE A 237 7.16 14.49 10.07
C ILE A 237 7.44 15.86 10.70
N ALA A 238 6.47 16.44 11.39
CA ALA A 238 6.62 17.73 12.05
C ALA A 238 7.69 17.70 13.15
N ALA A 239 7.73 16.62 13.95
CA ALA A 239 8.72 16.46 15.01
C ALA A 239 10.14 16.31 14.48
N VAL A 240 10.36 15.42 13.50
CA VAL A 240 11.67 15.24 12.87
C VAL A 240 12.11 16.52 12.15
N ALA A 241 11.20 17.24 11.49
CA ALA A 241 11.53 18.51 10.86
C ALA A 241 12.01 19.57 11.87
N ARG A 242 11.50 19.57 13.12
CA ARG A 242 12.03 20.43 14.19
C ARG A 242 13.45 20.02 14.58
N SER A 243 13.73 18.73 14.77
CA SER A 243 15.09 18.24 15.06
C SER A 243 16.08 18.62 13.96
N VAL A 244 15.68 18.52 12.70
CA VAL A 244 16.49 18.95 11.56
C VAL A 244 16.79 20.45 11.63
N ASP A 245 15.79 21.30 11.90
CA ASP A 245 15.96 22.76 11.99
C ASP A 245 16.94 23.14 13.11
N LEU A 246 16.79 22.48 14.27
CA LEU A 246 17.65 22.65 15.44
C LEU A 246 19.12 22.29 15.13
N ALA A 247 19.36 21.23 14.35
CA ALA A 247 20.71 20.74 14.08
C ALA A 247 21.39 21.41 12.88
N LEU A 248 20.63 21.80 11.85
CA LEU A 248 21.16 22.19 10.54
C LEU A 248 20.80 23.63 10.13
N GLY A 249 19.96 24.31 10.90
CA GLY A 249 19.52 25.67 10.64
C GLY A 249 18.38 25.78 9.61
N THR A 250 17.96 27.03 9.38
CA THR A 250 16.74 27.37 8.65
C THR A 250 16.81 26.96 7.17
N GLY A 251 15.80 26.22 6.71
CA GLY A 251 15.59 25.87 5.30
C GLY A 251 15.57 24.36 5.04
N TRP A 252 16.29 23.57 5.84
CA TRP A 252 16.25 22.11 5.72
C TRP A 252 14.91 21.54 6.17
N ALA A 253 14.33 22.02 7.27
CA ALA A 253 13.05 21.54 7.79
C ALA A 253 11.92 21.52 6.75
N ALA A 254 11.82 22.57 5.93
CA ALA A 254 10.83 22.66 4.85
C ALA A 254 11.09 21.62 3.75
N ARG A 255 12.36 21.41 3.38
CA ARG A 255 12.76 20.40 2.39
C ARG A 255 12.42 18.99 2.87
N PHE A 256 12.77 18.64 4.12
CA PHE A 256 12.46 17.33 4.71
C PHE A 256 10.96 17.07 4.74
N ARG A 257 10.17 18.04 5.23
CA ARG A 257 8.72 17.94 5.30
C ARG A 257 8.12 17.69 3.91
N SER A 258 8.48 18.51 2.93
CA SER A 258 7.98 18.39 1.56
C SER A 258 8.31 17.04 0.93
N THR A 259 9.53 16.53 1.10
CA THR A 259 9.93 15.22 0.55
C THR A 259 9.14 14.09 1.21
N LEU A 260 9.02 14.09 2.54
CA LEU A 260 8.28 13.06 3.28
C LEU A 260 6.79 13.01 2.90
N GLU A 261 6.16 14.18 2.80
CA GLU A 261 4.76 14.30 2.36
C GLU A 261 4.57 13.82 0.92
N ALA A 262 5.50 14.16 0.01
CA ALA A 262 5.45 13.70 -1.38
C ALA A 262 5.60 12.17 -1.49
N MET A 263 6.51 11.56 -0.72
CA MET A 263 6.69 10.10 -0.74
C MET A 263 5.52 9.35 -0.13
N ASN A 264 4.91 9.87 0.95
CA ASN A 264 3.65 9.35 1.48
C ASN A 264 2.53 9.38 0.41
N ALA A 265 2.38 10.49 -0.32
CA ALA A 265 1.37 10.63 -1.36
C ALA A 265 1.61 9.67 -2.53
N GLU A 266 2.86 9.51 -2.96
CA GLU A 266 3.24 8.59 -4.02
C GLU A 266 2.99 7.13 -3.63
N ALA A 267 3.35 6.73 -2.41
CA ALA A 267 3.06 5.39 -1.90
C ALA A 267 1.55 5.10 -1.84
N ALA A 268 0.75 6.08 -1.40
CA ALA A 268 -0.71 5.97 -1.40
C ALA A 268 -1.28 5.81 -2.81
N ARG A 269 -0.74 6.55 -3.79
CA ARG A 269 -1.12 6.45 -5.20
C ARG A 269 -0.81 5.07 -5.79
N GLN A 270 0.38 4.54 -5.53
CA GLN A 270 0.78 3.20 -5.98
C GLN A 270 -0.11 2.10 -5.36
N ALA A 271 -0.40 2.20 -4.06
CA ALA A 271 -1.30 1.27 -3.38
C ALA A 271 -2.72 1.32 -3.96
N ALA A 272 -3.25 2.51 -4.26
CA ALA A 272 -4.55 2.68 -4.91
C ALA A 272 -4.56 2.05 -6.32
N MET A 273 -3.51 2.27 -7.11
CA MET A 273 -3.37 1.70 -8.46
C MET A 273 -3.28 0.17 -8.43
N ALA A 274 -2.52 -0.41 -7.50
CA ALA A 274 -2.41 -1.85 -7.32
C ALA A 274 -3.76 -2.50 -6.93
N ARG A 275 -4.51 -1.85 -6.02
CA ARG A 275 -5.86 -2.29 -5.64
C ARG A 275 -6.80 -2.23 -6.84
N ALA A 276 -6.82 -1.11 -7.57
CA ALA A 276 -7.65 -0.96 -8.77
C ALA A 276 -7.34 -2.04 -9.83
N GLY A 277 -6.06 -2.34 -10.07
CA GLY A 277 -5.64 -3.41 -10.98
C GLY A 277 -6.08 -4.80 -10.52
N SER A 278 -6.02 -5.08 -9.23
CA SER A 278 -6.51 -6.36 -8.66
C SER A 278 -8.04 -6.48 -8.75
N THR A 279 -8.77 -5.41 -8.41
CA THR A 279 -10.24 -5.35 -8.52
C THR A 279 -10.68 -5.58 -9.97
N SER A 280 -10.00 -4.96 -10.94
CA SER A 280 -10.29 -5.15 -12.36
C SER A 280 -10.06 -6.60 -12.83
N LYS A 281 -8.96 -7.25 -12.41
CA LYS A 281 -8.69 -8.66 -12.76
C LYS A 281 -9.75 -9.62 -12.21
N ILE A 282 -10.20 -9.41 -10.97
CA ILE A 282 -11.27 -10.22 -10.37
C ILE A 282 -12.56 -10.00 -11.15
N GLY A 283 -12.92 -8.75 -11.43
CA GLY A 283 -14.12 -8.42 -12.21
C GLY A 283 -14.15 -9.07 -13.60
N GLU A 284 -13.03 -9.05 -14.33
CA GLU A 284 -12.93 -9.72 -15.65
C GLU A 284 -13.06 -11.24 -15.52
N ALA A 285 -12.47 -11.87 -14.50
CA ALA A 285 -12.60 -13.31 -14.28
C ALA A 285 -14.06 -13.73 -13.94
N VAL A 286 -14.77 -12.92 -13.14
CA VAL A 286 -16.18 -13.15 -12.83
C VAL A 286 -17.04 -12.96 -14.09
N LEU A 287 -16.78 -11.93 -14.89
CA LEU A 287 -17.44 -11.71 -16.18
C LEU A 287 -17.26 -12.88 -17.15
N ASP A 288 -16.05 -13.41 -17.26
CA ASP A 288 -15.73 -14.58 -18.07
C ASP A 288 -16.48 -15.83 -17.58
N SER A 289 -16.60 -16.00 -16.27
CA SER A 289 -17.41 -17.07 -15.67
C SER A 289 -18.88 -16.94 -16.07
N ALA A 290 -19.45 -15.73 -15.93
CA ALA A 290 -20.83 -15.45 -16.29
C ALA A 290 -21.13 -15.71 -17.78
N ALA A 291 -20.16 -15.44 -18.66
CA ALA A 291 -20.30 -15.71 -20.09
C ALA A 291 -20.44 -17.20 -20.42
N ARG A 292 -19.83 -18.08 -19.60
CA ARG A 292 -19.90 -19.54 -19.74
C ARG A 292 -21.08 -20.18 -19.01
N THR A 293 -21.76 -19.45 -18.12
CA THR A 293 -22.91 -19.95 -17.35
C THR A 293 -24.18 -19.98 -18.22
N PRO A 294 -24.76 -21.16 -18.49
CA PRO A 294 -25.98 -21.26 -19.31
C PRO A 294 -27.24 -20.89 -18.52
N ASP A 295 -27.28 -21.20 -17.22
CA ASP A 295 -28.41 -20.92 -16.36
C ASP A 295 -28.59 -19.40 -16.18
N PRO A 296 -29.75 -18.83 -16.55
CA PRO A 296 -29.95 -17.39 -16.55
C PRO A 296 -29.94 -16.79 -15.14
N THR A 297 -30.33 -17.54 -14.11
CA THR A 297 -30.35 -17.08 -12.71
C THR A 297 -28.93 -16.94 -12.17
N ALA A 298 -28.13 -18.00 -12.28
CA ALA A 298 -26.73 -18.00 -11.88
C ALA A 298 -25.91 -16.98 -12.69
N ARG A 299 -26.20 -16.85 -13.99
CA ARG A 299 -25.57 -15.83 -14.84
C ARG A 299 -25.90 -14.41 -14.39
N ALA A 300 -27.15 -14.11 -14.05
CA ALA A 300 -27.53 -12.79 -13.54
C ALA A 300 -26.79 -12.45 -12.24
N ALA A 301 -26.71 -13.41 -11.29
CA ALA A 301 -25.98 -13.22 -10.04
C ALA A 301 -24.49 -12.93 -10.26
N LEU A 302 -23.82 -13.68 -11.15
CA LEU A 302 -22.42 -13.42 -11.50
C LEU A 302 -22.21 -12.07 -12.19
N LEU A 303 -23.18 -11.61 -12.99
CA LEU A 303 -23.10 -10.29 -13.63
C LEU A 303 -23.34 -9.13 -12.65
N GLU A 304 -24.22 -9.32 -11.65
CA GLU A 304 -24.37 -8.38 -10.53
C GLU A 304 -23.07 -8.30 -9.71
N GLU A 305 -22.43 -9.44 -9.45
CA GLU A 305 -21.12 -9.50 -8.81
C GLU A 305 -20.03 -8.80 -9.64
N ALA A 306 -19.95 -9.10 -10.94
CA ALA A 306 -19.00 -8.47 -11.85
C ALA A 306 -19.20 -6.94 -11.90
N ALA A 307 -20.44 -6.46 -11.83
CA ALA A 307 -20.76 -5.03 -11.78
C ALA A 307 -20.26 -4.33 -10.51
N ASN A 308 -20.07 -5.05 -9.40
CA ASN A 308 -19.46 -4.49 -8.19
C ASN A 308 -17.96 -4.24 -8.38
N TYR A 309 -17.29 -5.08 -9.18
CA TYR A 309 -15.86 -4.92 -9.49
C TYR A 309 -15.61 -3.95 -10.66
N LEU A 310 -16.52 -3.91 -11.63
CA LEU A 310 -16.42 -3.14 -12.87
C LEU A 310 -17.70 -2.31 -13.13
N PRO A 311 -18.03 -1.33 -12.27
CA PRO A 311 -19.32 -0.62 -12.30
C PRO A 311 -19.54 0.26 -13.53
N ALA A 312 -18.47 0.58 -14.27
CA ALA A 312 -18.47 1.42 -15.46
C ALA A 312 -18.38 0.62 -16.78
N ASP A 313 -18.43 -0.71 -16.73
CA ASP A 313 -18.40 -1.53 -17.94
C ASP A 313 -19.80 -1.75 -18.52
N ALA A 314 -20.09 -1.13 -19.65
CA ALA A 314 -21.37 -1.25 -20.34
C ALA A 314 -21.71 -2.68 -20.77
N ARG A 315 -20.71 -3.54 -21.03
CA ARG A 315 -20.89 -4.93 -21.46
C ARG A 315 -21.56 -5.76 -20.37
N ILE A 316 -21.15 -5.55 -19.11
CA ILE A 316 -21.70 -6.24 -17.94
C ILE A 316 -23.17 -5.86 -17.77
N HIS A 317 -23.47 -4.55 -17.74
CA HIS A 317 -24.83 -4.05 -17.56
C HIS A 317 -25.76 -4.49 -18.70
N HIS A 318 -25.27 -4.53 -19.94
CA HIS A 318 -26.03 -5.05 -21.08
C HIS A 318 -26.30 -6.55 -20.96
N ALA A 319 -25.28 -7.35 -20.63
CA ALA A 319 -25.45 -8.79 -20.44
C ALA A 319 -26.39 -9.11 -19.26
N LEU A 320 -26.33 -8.31 -18.19
CA LEU A 320 -27.20 -8.43 -17.03
C LEU A 320 -28.66 -8.16 -17.42
N ALA A 321 -28.91 -7.09 -18.18
CA ALA A 321 -30.24 -6.79 -18.70
C ALA A 321 -30.80 -7.94 -19.57
N VAL A 322 -29.96 -8.55 -20.42
CA VAL A 322 -30.35 -9.73 -21.23
C VAL A 322 -30.70 -10.93 -20.34
N ALA A 323 -29.90 -11.21 -19.31
CA ALA A 323 -30.17 -12.31 -18.39
C ALA A 323 -31.48 -12.08 -17.60
N LEU A 324 -31.69 -10.86 -17.09
CA LEU A 324 -32.90 -10.48 -16.35
C LEU A 324 -34.16 -10.51 -17.21
N GLN A 325 -34.08 -10.10 -18.49
CA GLN A 325 -35.18 -10.23 -19.45
C GLN A 325 -35.58 -11.70 -19.63
N ARG A 326 -34.61 -12.62 -19.78
CA ARG A 326 -34.89 -14.05 -19.91
C ARG A 326 -35.56 -14.64 -18.66
N LEU A 327 -35.25 -14.08 -17.49
CA LEU A 327 -35.90 -14.40 -16.22
C LEU A 327 -37.27 -13.72 -16.04
N GLN A 328 -37.75 -12.96 -17.03
CA GLN A 328 -38.99 -12.17 -16.97
C GLN A 328 -38.99 -11.12 -15.83
N ARG A 329 -37.80 -10.67 -15.39
CA ARG A 329 -37.63 -9.61 -14.38
C ARG A 329 -37.49 -8.26 -15.07
N LEU A 330 -38.58 -7.82 -15.71
CA LEU A 330 -38.58 -6.69 -16.66
C LEU A 330 -38.10 -5.37 -16.03
N ASP A 331 -38.55 -5.03 -14.82
CA ASP A 331 -38.14 -3.79 -14.13
C ASP A 331 -36.63 -3.74 -13.88
N ALA A 332 -36.05 -4.86 -13.41
CA ALA A 332 -34.62 -4.96 -13.17
C ALA A 332 -33.83 -4.92 -14.49
N ALA A 333 -34.36 -5.51 -15.56
CA ALA A 333 -33.77 -5.45 -16.89
C ALA A 333 -33.75 -4.02 -17.45
N LEU A 334 -34.81 -3.24 -17.21
CA LEU A 334 -34.87 -1.82 -17.58
C LEU A 334 -33.81 -0.99 -16.86
N VAL A 335 -33.61 -1.21 -15.55
CA VAL A 335 -32.56 -0.54 -14.77
C VAL A 335 -31.17 -0.87 -15.32
N ALA A 336 -30.86 -2.14 -15.53
CA ALA A 336 -29.56 -2.58 -16.04
C ALA A 336 -29.30 -2.08 -17.47
N SER A 337 -30.31 -2.12 -18.35
CA SER A 337 -30.17 -1.63 -19.73
C SER A 337 -30.04 -0.10 -19.81
N ALA A 338 -30.72 0.66 -18.94
CA ALA A 338 -30.55 2.10 -18.83
C ALA A 338 -29.12 2.47 -18.39
N ARG A 339 -28.54 1.69 -17.46
CA ARG A 339 -27.13 1.85 -17.05
C ARG A 339 -26.18 1.57 -18.20
N ALA A 340 -26.40 0.48 -18.95
CA ALA A 340 -25.61 0.16 -20.15
C ALA A 340 -25.70 1.28 -21.21
N LEU A 341 -26.91 1.81 -21.45
CA LEU A 341 -27.15 2.90 -22.40
C LEU A 341 -26.43 4.19 -21.97
N THR A 342 -26.44 4.51 -20.68
CA THR A 342 -25.71 5.67 -20.14
C THR A 342 -24.21 5.55 -20.37
N LEU A 343 -23.65 4.35 -20.16
CA LEU A 343 -22.22 4.08 -20.33
C LEU A 343 -21.80 3.95 -21.80
N SER A 344 -22.71 3.58 -22.70
CA SER A 344 -22.42 3.37 -24.13
C SER A 344 -23.54 3.88 -25.04
N PRO A 345 -23.77 5.20 -25.09
CA PRO A 345 -24.91 5.80 -25.79
C PRO A 345 -24.84 5.67 -27.33
N ARG A 346 -23.68 5.30 -27.89
CA ARG A 346 -23.48 5.12 -29.34
C ARG A 346 -23.41 3.66 -29.77
N ASN A 347 -23.61 2.72 -28.85
CA ASN A 347 -23.65 1.29 -29.19
C ASN A 347 -25.06 0.91 -29.65
N ALA A 348 -25.24 0.69 -30.95
CA ALA A 348 -26.55 0.39 -31.56
C ALA A 348 -27.25 -0.82 -30.93
N SER A 349 -26.50 -1.85 -30.53
CA SER A 349 -27.05 -3.05 -29.87
C SER A 349 -27.62 -2.73 -28.48
N VAL A 350 -26.91 -1.94 -27.68
CA VAL A 350 -27.36 -1.50 -26.36
C VAL A 350 -28.59 -0.59 -26.48
N VAL A 351 -28.56 0.37 -27.40
CA VAL A 351 -29.68 1.28 -27.69
C VAL A 351 -30.92 0.50 -28.13
N SER A 352 -30.76 -0.43 -29.08
CA SER A 352 -31.86 -1.26 -29.57
C SER A 352 -32.43 -2.18 -28.50
N PHE A 353 -31.57 -2.74 -27.64
CA PHE A 353 -32.00 -3.64 -26.57
C PHE A 353 -32.79 -2.90 -25.49
N HIS A 354 -32.37 -1.69 -25.09
CA HIS A 354 -33.17 -0.86 -24.18
C HIS A 354 -34.52 -0.48 -24.81
N GLY A 355 -34.53 -0.11 -26.10
CA GLY A 355 -35.77 0.13 -26.85
C GLY A 355 -36.70 -1.08 -26.91
N GLN A 356 -36.15 -2.30 -27.04
CA GLN A 356 -36.94 -3.54 -26.96
C GLN A 356 -37.59 -3.70 -25.57
N LEU A 357 -36.83 -3.50 -24.49
CA LEU A 357 -37.36 -3.63 -23.14
C LEU A 357 -38.46 -2.59 -22.85
N LEU A 358 -38.30 -1.35 -23.35
CA LEU A 358 -39.35 -0.33 -23.25
C LEU A 358 -40.65 -0.74 -23.97
N ALA A 359 -40.52 -1.35 -25.15
CA ALA A 359 -41.67 -1.90 -25.88
C ALA A 359 -42.34 -3.04 -25.10
N GLU A 360 -41.57 -3.89 -24.41
CA GLU A 360 -42.10 -4.95 -23.55
C GLU A 360 -42.79 -4.39 -22.29
N SER A 361 -42.36 -3.23 -21.80
CA SER A 361 -43.02 -2.49 -20.71
C SER A 361 -44.13 -1.53 -21.17
N GLU A 362 -44.59 -1.62 -22.42
CA GLU A 362 -45.64 -0.78 -23.02
C GLU A 362 -45.31 0.73 -23.16
N ASP A 363 -44.07 1.17 -22.96
CA ASP A 363 -43.62 2.53 -23.34
C ASP A 363 -43.25 2.56 -24.83
N LEU A 364 -44.29 2.45 -25.67
CA LEU A 364 -44.14 2.32 -27.11
C LEU A 364 -43.55 3.57 -27.76
N ALA A 365 -43.76 4.75 -27.17
CA ALA A 365 -43.28 6.02 -27.70
C ALA A 365 -41.76 6.14 -27.54
N GLN A 366 -41.22 5.89 -26.34
CA GLN A 366 -39.77 5.92 -26.15
C GLN A 366 -39.06 4.75 -26.84
N ALA A 367 -39.71 3.58 -26.90
CA ALA A 367 -39.20 2.45 -27.65
C ALA A 367 -38.96 2.79 -29.13
N GLU A 368 -39.90 3.49 -29.78
CA GLU A 368 -39.76 3.89 -31.18
C GLU A 368 -38.57 4.81 -31.40
N VAL A 369 -38.40 5.81 -30.53
CA VAL A 369 -37.27 6.76 -30.58
C VAL A 369 -35.94 6.00 -30.52
N LEU A 370 -35.79 5.08 -29.57
CA LEU A 370 -34.55 4.32 -29.41
C LEU A 370 -34.32 3.33 -30.55
N LEU A 371 -35.36 2.65 -31.05
CA LEU A 371 -35.21 1.71 -32.17
C LEU A 371 -34.85 2.42 -33.48
N ARG A 372 -35.42 3.60 -33.75
CA ARG A 372 -35.00 4.44 -34.87
C ARG A 372 -33.56 4.91 -34.71
N ARG A 373 -33.18 5.38 -33.52
CA ARG A 373 -31.78 5.76 -33.22
C ARG A 373 -30.81 4.59 -33.39
N ALA A 374 -31.21 3.37 -33.05
CA ALA A 374 -30.36 2.20 -33.26
C ALA A 374 -30.12 1.93 -34.75
N ILE A 375 -31.13 2.12 -35.60
CA ILE A 375 -31.02 2.02 -37.06
C ILE A 375 -30.16 3.16 -37.61
N ASP A 376 -30.30 4.39 -37.09
CA ASP A 376 -29.45 5.52 -37.49
C ASP A 376 -27.97 5.28 -37.14
N LEU A 377 -27.70 4.55 -36.06
CA LEU A 377 -26.35 4.15 -35.66
C LEU A 377 -25.80 2.98 -36.49
N ASP A 378 -26.66 2.03 -36.89
CA ASP A 378 -26.32 0.86 -37.70
C ASP A 378 -27.58 0.31 -38.40
N ASP A 379 -27.70 0.56 -39.71
CA ASP A 379 -28.86 0.16 -40.53
C ASP A 379 -28.71 -1.22 -41.16
N GLN A 380 -27.56 -1.89 -40.96
CA GLN A 380 -27.27 -3.18 -41.58
C GLN A 380 -27.67 -4.37 -40.71
N GLN A 381 -28.04 -4.14 -39.45
CA GLN A 381 -28.46 -5.20 -38.55
C GLN A 381 -29.96 -5.54 -38.74
N PRO A 382 -30.32 -6.73 -39.25
CA PRO A 382 -31.72 -7.10 -39.49
C PRO A 382 -32.60 -6.99 -38.24
N ALA A 383 -32.04 -7.32 -37.08
CA ALA A 383 -32.78 -7.35 -35.81
C ALA A 383 -33.37 -6.00 -35.41
N TYR A 384 -32.72 -4.87 -35.73
CA TYR A 384 -33.21 -3.55 -35.37
C TYR A 384 -34.44 -3.16 -36.19
N HIS A 385 -34.39 -3.43 -37.50
CA HIS A 385 -35.55 -3.28 -38.39
C HIS A 385 -36.71 -4.20 -37.98
N GLY A 386 -36.44 -5.46 -37.65
CA GLY A 386 -37.47 -6.39 -37.16
C GLY A 386 -38.09 -5.97 -35.81
N ARG A 387 -37.31 -5.41 -34.88
CA ARG A 387 -37.83 -4.86 -33.61
C ARG A 387 -38.75 -3.65 -33.86
N LEU A 388 -38.36 -2.73 -34.74
CA LEU A 388 -39.18 -1.57 -35.09
C LEU A 388 -40.46 -1.97 -35.85
N SER A 389 -40.37 -2.93 -36.78
CA SER A 389 -41.52 -3.54 -37.45
C SER A 389 -42.59 -4.02 -36.45
N ARG A 390 -42.19 -4.86 -35.49
CA ARG A 390 -43.11 -5.38 -34.45
C ARG A 390 -43.72 -4.28 -33.59
N LEU A 391 -42.94 -3.26 -33.24
CA LEU A 391 -43.44 -2.11 -32.47
C LEU A 391 -44.50 -1.33 -33.26
N LEU A 392 -44.21 -0.99 -34.51
CA LEU A 392 -45.13 -0.25 -35.39
C LEU A 392 -46.42 -1.03 -35.64
N ALA A 393 -46.32 -2.35 -35.83
CA ALA A 393 -47.47 -3.22 -35.98
C ALA A 393 -48.36 -3.29 -34.73
N ARG A 394 -47.79 -3.17 -33.52
CA ARG A 394 -48.53 -3.05 -32.25
C ARG A 394 -49.22 -1.69 -32.12
N GLN A 395 -48.62 -0.64 -32.65
CA GLN A 395 -49.24 0.70 -32.73
C GLN A 395 -50.30 0.82 -33.85
N GLY A 396 -50.59 -0.24 -34.60
CA GLY A 396 -51.54 -0.22 -35.73
C GLY A 396 -51.00 0.37 -37.03
N ARG A 397 -49.73 0.79 -37.07
CA ARG A 397 -49.05 1.37 -38.25
C ARG A 397 -48.52 0.28 -39.17
N VAL A 398 -49.42 -0.58 -39.65
CA VAL A 398 -49.08 -1.83 -40.38
C VAL A 398 -48.29 -1.56 -41.68
N ALA A 399 -48.62 -0.49 -42.41
CA ALA A 399 -47.91 -0.15 -43.65
C ALA A 399 -46.42 0.18 -43.42
N GLU A 400 -46.10 0.97 -42.38
CA GLU A 400 -44.70 1.25 -42.01
C GLU A 400 -44.00 0.03 -41.43
N ALA A 401 -44.72 -0.83 -40.69
CA ALA A 401 -44.19 -2.09 -40.20
C ALA A 401 -43.70 -2.99 -41.35
N ILE A 402 -44.47 -3.11 -42.44
CA ILE A 402 -44.10 -3.86 -43.64
C ILE A 402 -42.79 -3.33 -44.25
N THR A 403 -42.59 -2.01 -44.33
CA THR A 403 -41.34 -1.43 -44.85
C THR A 403 -40.12 -1.88 -44.04
N HIS A 404 -40.22 -1.84 -42.71
CA HIS A 404 -39.13 -2.31 -41.85
C HIS A 404 -38.96 -3.84 -41.88
N ALA A 405 -40.05 -4.61 -42.00
CA ALA A 405 -40.01 -6.07 -42.16
C ALA A 405 -39.33 -6.47 -43.49
N GLN A 406 -39.64 -5.78 -44.59
CA GLN A 406 -38.98 -5.97 -45.89
C GLN A 406 -37.48 -5.68 -45.81
N ARG A 407 -37.09 -4.57 -45.16
CA ARG A 407 -35.66 -4.26 -44.94
C ARG A 407 -34.99 -5.34 -44.10
N SER A 408 -35.62 -5.77 -43.00
CA SER A 408 -35.11 -6.86 -42.16
C SER A 408 -34.96 -8.17 -42.92
N MET A 409 -35.88 -8.51 -43.83
CA MET A 409 -35.79 -9.70 -44.67
C MET A 409 -34.70 -9.56 -45.74
N SER A 410 -34.56 -8.40 -46.36
CA SER A 410 -33.53 -8.17 -47.39
C SER A 410 -32.11 -8.32 -46.84
N LEU A 411 -31.90 -7.95 -45.57
CA LEU A 411 -30.62 -8.08 -44.88
C LEU A 411 -30.36 -9.52 -44.40
N ALA A 412 -31.38 -10.38 -44.31
CA ALA A 412 -31.28 -11.78 -43.90
C ALA A 412 -32.29 -12.69 -44.64
N PRO A 413 -32.11 -12.90 -45.95
CA PRO A 413 -33.13 -13.50 -46.83
C PRO A 413 -33.42 -14.98 -46.55
N GLY A 414 -32.52 -15.68 -45.85
CA GLY A 414 -32.66 -17.09 -45.45
C GLY A 414 -33.45 -17.32 -44.16
N ASP A 415 -33.80 -16.27 -43.41
CA ASP A 415 -34.49 -16.41 -42.13
C ASP A 415 -36.00 -16.64 -42.32
N GLN A 416 -36.44 -17.87 -42.04
CA GLN A 416 -37.84 -18.26 -42.18
C GLN A 416 -38.76 -17.50 -41.22
N ALA A 417 -38.31 -17.13 -40.02
CA ALA A 417 -39.12 -16.39 -39.05
C ALA A 417 -39.42 -14.97 -39.57
N ARG A 418 -38.41 -14.28 -40.12
CA ARG A 418 -38.59 -12.95 -40.74
C ARG A 418 -39.52 -12.99 -41.95
N ARG A 419 -39.42 -14.04 -42.77
CA ARG A 419 -40.32 -14.23 -43.92
C ARG A 419 -41.77 -14.45 -43.49
N SER A 420 -41.99 -15.20 -42.41
CA SER A 420 -43.33 -15.38 -41.85
C SER A 420 -43.86 -14.07 -41.25
N GLU A 421 -43.04 -13.33 -40.50
CA GLU A 421 -43.43 -12.03 -39.95
C GLU A 421 -43.90 -11.05 -41.04
N LEU A 422 -43.19 -10.97 -42.16
CA LEU A 422 -43.59 -10.13 -43.29
C LEU A 422 -44.94 -10.56 -43.88
N ARG A 423 -45.14 -11.86 -44.13
CA ARG A 423 -46.40 -12.39 -44.67
C ARG A 423 -47.59 -12.12 -43.75
N ASP A 424 -47.41 -12.27 -42.45
CA ASP A 424 -48.46 -12.01 -41.46
C ASP A 424 -48.86 -10.52 -41.46
N LEU A 425 -47.91 -9.61 -41.63
CA LEU A 425 -48.19 -8.18 -41.74
C LEU A 425 -48.89 -7.81 -43.05
N GLU A 426 -48.50 -8.42 -44.17
CA GLU A 426 -49.15 -8.23 -45.48
C GLU A 426 -50.61 -8.69 -45.44
N ALA A 427 -50.88 -9.87 -44.89
CA ALA A 427 -52.24 -10.39 -44.70
C ALA A 427 -53.10 -9.50 -43.78
N ARG A 428 -52.51 -8.94 -42.72
CA ARG A 428 -53.17 -7.95 -41.84
C ARG A 428 -53.52 -6.66 -42.57
N LEU A 429 -52.70 -6.23 -43.53
CA LEU A 429 -52.97 -5.02 -44.32
C LEU A 429 -54.10 -5.27 -45.32
N GLU A 430 -54.15 -6.44 -45.96
CA GLU A 430 -55.21 -6.83 -46.90
C GLU A 430 -56.57 -6.94 -46.20
N THR A 431 -56.64 -7.66 -45.09
CA THR A 431 -57.88 -7.79 -44.29
C THR A 431 -58.35 -6.45 -43.70
N GLY A 432 -57.44 -5.55 -43.33
CA GLY A 432 -57.79 -4.20 -42.88
C GLY A 432 -58.31 -3.29 -44.00
N ARG A 433 -57.94 -3.55 -45.26
CA ARG A 433 -58.47 -2.84 -46.44
C ARG A 433 -59.86 -3.35 -46.85
N GLU A 434 -60.14 -4.63 -46.65
CA GLU A 434 -61.45 -5.23 -46.94
C GLU A 434 -62.54 -4.84 -45.91
N GLN A 435 -62.15 -4.32 -44.73
CA GLN A 435 -63.06 -3.91 -43.66
C GLN A 435 -63.33 -2.39 -43.61
N GLN A 436 -62.75 -1.60 -44.50
CA GLN A 436 -63.08 -0.18 -44.67
C GLN A 436 -64.03 -0.03 -45.87
N PRO A 437 -65.27 0.50 -45.68
CA PRO A 437 -66.27 0.60 -46.74
C PRO A 437 -65.93 1.63 -47.82
#